data_AF-A0A7X3VCW5-F1
#
_entry.id   AF-A0A7X3VCW5-F1
#
_cell.length_a   1.000
_cell.length_b   1.000
_cell.length_c   1.000
_cell.angle_alpha   90.00
_cell.angle_beta   90.00
_cell.angle_gamma   90.00
#
_symmetry.space_group_name_H-M   'P 1'
#
loop_
_entity.id
_entity.type
_entity.pdbx_description
1 polymer ?
#
loop_
_entity_poly.entity_id
_entity_poly.type
_entity_poly.pdbx_seq_one_letter_code
_entity_poly.pdbx_strand_id
1 'polypeptide(L)' 'MNISGRELMRLLERDGWISGGRRTHGIFYYKRFPRESMPRSTVIPDKSSPLPRTTLGAILSLKQTGLGSAGLRSLMDRKQ' A
#
# COMPACT_ATOMS: atom_id res chain seq x y z
N MET A 1 10.47 10.46 5.46
CA MET A 1 10.11 9.40 4.51
C MET A 1 9.11 9.99 3.54
N ASN A 2 9.53 10.23 2.29
CA ASN A 2 8.68 10.77 1.24
C ASN A 2 8.52 9.68 0.18
N ILE A 3 7.31 9.15 0.04
CA ILE A 3 6.96 8.18 -0.99
C ILE A 3 5.71 8.71 -1.71
N SER A 4 5.76 8.70 -3.04
CA SER A 4 4.59 9.01 -3.86
C SER A 4 3.60 7.86 -3.88
N GLY A 5 2.37 8.12 -4.30
CA GLY A 5 1.38 7.06 -4.44
C GLY A 5 1.79 6.01 -5.46
N ARG A 6 2.39 6.42 -6.59
CA ARG A 6 2.89 5.52 -7.63
C ARG A 6 4.04 4.64 -7.15
N GLU A 7 4.95 5.16 -6.33
CA GLU A 7 6.01 4.34 -5.73
C GLU A 7 5.44 3.31 -4.76
N LEU A 8 4.46 3.71 -3.94
CA LEU A 8 3.80 2.80 -3.02
C LEU A 8 3.07 1.67 -3.77
N MET A 9 2.38 1.98 -4.87
CA MET A 9 1.77 0.97 -5.74
C MET A 9 2.78 -0.09 -6.20
N ARG A 10 3.93 0.34 -6.74
CA ARG A 10 4.99 -0.59 -7.19
C ARG A 10 5.53 -1.46 -6.05
N LEU A 11 5.64 -0.92 -4.83
CA LEU A 11 6.06 -1.70 -3.67
C LEU A 11 5.02 -2.75 -3.28
N LEU A 12 3.73 -2.38 -3.32
CA LEU A 12 2.64 -3.31 -3.01
C LEU A 12 2.53 -4.42 -4.06
N GLU A 13 2.64 -4.08 -5.35
CA GLU A 13 2.67 -5.07 -6.45
C GLU A 13 3.80 -6.09 -6.25
N ARG A 14 5.01 -5.63 -5.91
CA ARG A 14 6.16 -6.51 -5.59
C ARG A 14 5.93 -7.37 -4.35
N ASP A 15 5.19 -6.87 -3.38
CA ASP A 15 4.77 -7.64 -2.21
C ASP A 15 3.66 -8.65 -2.54
N GLY A 16 3.12 -8.65 -3.76
CA GLY A 16 2.06 -9.58 -4.18
C GLY A 16 0.64 -9.06 -3.91
N TRP A 17 0.47 -7.74 -3.78
CA TRP A 17 -0.85 -7.12 -3.85
C TRP A 17 -1.34 -7.05 -5.29
N ILE A 18 -2.65 -7.20 -5.48
CA ILE A 18 -3.30 -7.21 -6.79
C ILE A 18 -4.15 -5.95 -6.94
N SER A 19 -4.03 -5.26 -8.08
CA SER A 19 -4.86 -4.10 -8.41
C SER A 19 -6.25 -4.53 -8.90
N GLY A 20 -7.33 -4.00 -8.31
CA GLY A 20 -8.72 -4.28 -8.70
C GLY A 20 -9.43 -3.13 -9.42
N GLY A 21 -8.67 -2.15 -9.93
CA GLY A 21 -9.16 -1.08 -10.80
C GLY A 21 -9.21 0.32 -10.15
N ARG A 22 -9.57 1.32 -10.95
CA ARG A 22 -9.63 2.72 -10.52
C ARG A 22 -10.88 2.99 -9.67
N ARG A 23 -10.73 3.88 -8.69
CA ARG A 23 -11.75 4.45 -7.81
C ARG A 23 -11.59 5.97 -7.80
N THR A 24 -12.58 6.68 -7.26
CA THR A 24 -12.61 8.16 -7.21
C THR A 24 -11.32 8.78 -6.68
N HIS A 25 -10.69 8.15 -5.68
CA HIS A 25 -9.52 8.70 -5.00
C HIS A 25 -8.20 8.01 -5.34
N GLY A 26 -8.17 7.03 -6.24
CA GLY A 26 -6.95 6.27 -6.53
C GLY A 26 -7.19 4.90 -7.15
N ILE A 27 -6.21 4.00 -6.98
CA ILE A 27 -6.30 2.61 -7.45
C ILE A 27 -6.56 1.70 -6.25
N PHE A 28 -7.52 0.79 -6.40
CA PHE A 28 -7.84 -0.21 -5.41
C PHE A 28 -6.85 -1.36 -5.45
N TYR A 29 -6.38 -1.78 -4.29
CA TYR A 29 -5.49 -2.93 -4.09
C TYR A 29 -6.07 -3.88 -3.06
N TYR A 30 -5.83 -5.18 -3.27
CA TYR A 30 -6.16 -6.21 -2.30
C TYR A 30 -5.10 -7.30 -2.24
N LYS A 31 -5.01 -7.97 -1.09
CA LYS A 31 -4.12 -9.12 -0.89
C LYS A 31 -4.77 -10.11 0.07
N ARG A 32 -4.70 -11.39 -0.27
CA ARG A 32 -5.15 -12.49 0.60
C ARG A 32 -4.03 -12.86 1.56
N PHE A 33 -4.36 -12.89 2.85
CA PHE A 33 -3.45 -13.37 3.89
C PHE A 33 -3.91 -14.77 4.35
N PRO A 34 -3.01 -15.77 4.44
CA PRO A 34 -3.40 -17.15 4.74
C PRO A 34 -4.19 -17.34 6.04
N ARG A 35 -4.00 -16.45 7.02
CA ARG A 35 -4.64 -16.52 8.34
C ARG A 35 -5.88 -15.62 8.47
N GLU A 36 -6.34 -15.01 7.39
CA GLU A 36 -7.47 -14.09 7.42
C GLU A 36 -8.64 -14.61 6.59
N SER A 37 -9.84 -14.55 7.16
CA SER A 37 -11.08 -14.99 6.50
C SER A 37 -11.45 -14.10 5.31
N MET A 38 -11.03 -12.83 5.32
CA MET A 38 -11.27 -11.85 4.27
C MET A 38 -9.96 -11.28 3.73
N PRO A 39 -9.86 -10.96 2.43
CA PRO A 39 -8.70 -10.24 1.91
C PRO A 39 -8.63 -8.85 2.52
N ARG A 40 -7.42 -8.36 2.73
CA ARG A 40 -7.20 -6.96 3.06
C ARG A 40 -7.30 -6.12 1.80
N SER A 41 -7.76 -4.88 1.96
CA SER A 41 -7.86 -3.95 0.85
C SER A 41 -7.57 -2.52 1.25
N THR A 42 -7.11 -1.74 0.27
CA THR A 42 -6.83 -0.31 0.42
C THR A 42 -6.97 0.40 -0.92
N VAL A 43 -7.08 1.73 -0.89
CA VAL A 43 -7.06 2.59 -2.08
C VAL A 43 -5.84 3.49 -1.98
N ILE A 44 -4.97 3.39 -2.98
CA ILE A 44 -3.74 4.19 -3.05
C ILE A 44 -3.98 5.37 -3.98
N PRO A 45 -3.84 6.62 -3.52
CA PRO A 45 -3.95 7.78 -4.40
C PRO A 45 -2.94 7.72 -5.54
N ASP A 46 -3.40 7.77 -6.78
CA ASP A 46 -2.53 7.82 -7.97
C ASP A 46 -2.01 9.25 -8.18
N LYS A 47 -1.03 9.64 -7.36
CA LYS A 47 -0.36 10.94 -7.43
C LYS A 47 1.14 10.75 -7.50
N SER A 48 1.81 11.60 -8.28
CA SER A 48 3.27 11.70 -8.36
C SER A 48 3.87 12.46 -7.18
N SER A 49 3.09 13.31 -6.52
CA SER A 49 3.53 14.01 -5.31
C SER A 49 3.62 13.05 -4.11
N PRO A 50 4.51 13.34 -3.14
CA PRO A 50 4.58 12.57 -1.90
C PRO A 50 3.24 12.52 -1.18
N LEU A 51 2.88 11.33 -0.67
CA LEU A 51 1.69 11.18 0.16
C LEU A 51 1.92 11.89 1.52
N PRO A 52 0.90 12.60 2.05
CA PRO A 52 0.95 13.10 3.41
C PRO A 52 1.21 11.97 4.40
N ARG A 53 1.96 12.24 5.47
CA ARG A 53 2.28 11.24 6.51
C ARG A 53 1.04 10.57 7.09
N THR A 54 -0.04 11.32 7.26
CA THR A 54 -1.32 10.81 7.78
C THR A 54 -1.97 9.82 6.81
N THR A 55 -2.02 10.16 5.52
CA THR A 55 -2.52 9.27 4.46
C THR A 55 -1.68 8.01 4.35
N LEU A 56 -0.35 8.15 4.35
CA LEU A 56 0.57 7.02 4.30
C LEU A 56 0.40 6.12 5.52
N GLY A 57 0.30 6.70 6.72
CA GLY A 57 0.07 5.96 7.96
C GLY A 57 -1.26 5.20 7.98
N ALA A 58 -2.33 5.80 7.45
CA ALA A 58 -3.63 5.13 7.33
C ALA A 58 -3.55 3.91 6.38
N ILE A 59 -2.89 4.06 5.23
CA ILE A 59 -2.67 2.97 4.27
C ILE A 59 -1.83 1.84 4.88
N LEU A 60 -0.75 2.20 5.57
CA LEU A 60 0.16 1.22 6.16
C LEU A 60 -0.37 0.62 7.46
N SER A 61 -1.49 1.11 7.98
CA SER A 61 -2.04 0.65 9.24
C SER A 61 -2.26 -0.87 9.25
N LEU A 62 -2.20 -1.44 10.46
CA LEU A 62 -2.52 -2.84 10.68
C LEU A 62 -3.93 -3.22 10.24
N LYS A 63 -4.83 -2.26 10.01
CA LYS A 63 -6.19 -2.52 9.50
C LYS A 63 -6.19 -2.68 7.98
N GLN A 64 -5.50 -1.80 7.26
CA GLN A 64 -5.57 -1.77 5.79
C GLN A 64 -4.58 -2.70 5.12
N THR A 65 -3.30 -2.63 5.46
CA THR A 65 -2.26 -3.44 4.79
C THR A 65 -1.57 -4.44 5.71
N GLY A 66 -1.62 -4.24 7.03
CA GLY A 66 -0.91 -5.12 7.96
C GLY A 66 0.61 -4.88 8.00
N LEU A 67 1.14 -3.93 7.22
CA LEU A 67 2.57 -3.70 7.07
C LEU A 67 3.16 -2.87 8.22
N GLY A 68 2.46 -1.83 8.65
CA GLY A 68 3.01 -0.80 9.53
C GLY A 68 4.22 -0.07 8.93
N SER A 69 4.82 0.79 9.74
CA SER A 69 6.04 1.52 9.35
C SER A 69 7.23 0.59 9.09
N ALA A 70 7.34 -0.49 9.86
CA ALA A 70 8.41 -1.48 9.73
C ALA A 70 8.28 -2.29 8.43
N GLY A 71 7.07 -2.73 8.07
CA GLY A 71 6.80 -3.42 6.82
C GLY A 71 7.09 -2.55 5.60
N LEU A 72 6.73 -1.25 5.64
CA LEU A 72 7.11 -0.34 4.55
C LEU A 72 8.64 -0.24 4.41
N ARG A 73 9.37 -0.12 5.51
CA ARG A 73 10.85 -0.08 5.47
C ARG A 73 11.41 -1.34 4.82
N SER A 74 10.93 -2.52 5.22
CA SER A 74 11.31 -3.80 4.60
C SER A 74 11.01 -3.86 3.09
N LEU A 75 9.91 -3.27 2.64
CA LEU A 75 9.57 -3.21 1.21
C LEU A 75 10.51 -2.28 0.43
N MET A 76 10.91 -1.17 1.04
CA MET A 76 11.86 -0.24 0.43
C MET A 76 13.28 -0.80 0.42
N ASP A 77 13.70 -1.53 1.44
CA ASP A 77 15.03 -2.14 1.48
C ASP A 77 15.16 -3.24 0.41
N ARG A 78 14.08 -3.95 0.09
CA ARG A 78 13.97 -4.86 -1.06
C ARG A 78 14.02 -4.18 -2.44
N LYS A 79 14.10 -2.85 -2.49
CA LYS A 79 14.27 -2.06 -3.73
C LYS A 79 15.75 -1.98 -4.16
N GLN A 80 16.70 -2.29 -3.28
CA GLN A 80 18.14 -2.26 -3.54
C GLN A 80 18.67 -3.61 -4.05
#